data_AF-A0A947RTD4-F1
#
_entry.id   AF-A0A947RTD4-F1
#
_cell.length_a   1.000
_cell.length_b   1.000
_cell.length_c   1.000
_cell.angle_alpha   90.00
_cell.angle_beta   90.00
_cell.angle_gamma   90.00
#
_symmetry.space_group_name_H-M   'P 1'
#
loop_
_entity.id
_entity.type
_entity.pdbx_description
1 polymer ?
#
loop_
_entity_poly.entity_id
_entity_poly.type
_entity_poly.pdbx_seq_one_letter_code
_entity_poly.pdbx_strand_id
1 'polypeptide(L)'
;MIRKLKACGPVACAYEAGPTGYALQRQLEGAGIPCLVATPSLIPVRCGDRVKSDHCDARKLAELLRAGLLTPVHPPTEEEEA
;
A
#
# COMPACT_ATOMS: atom_id res chain seq x y z
N MET A 1 -1.23 7.07 16.14
CA MET A 1 -0.34 6.04 15.56
C MET A 1 0.71 6.66 14.63
N ILE A 2 0.29 7.26 13.51
CA ILE A 2 1.16 7.87 12.49
C ILE A 2 2.18 8.90 13.02
N ARG A 3 1.76 9.81 13.92
CA ARG A 3 2.66 10.81 14.52
C ARG A 3 3.82 10.20 15.31
N LYS A 4 3.59 9.03 15.96
CA LYS A 4 4.66 8.30 16.67
C LYS A 4 5.64 7.67 15.68
N LEU A 5 5.15 7.14 14.56
CA LEU A 5 6.00 6.56 13.52
C LEU A 5 6.89 7.63 12.86
N LYS A 6 6.34 8.81 12.55
CA LYS A 6 7.12 9.96 12.03
C LYS A 6 8.21 10.44 13.00
N ALA A 7 8.00 10.32 14.31
CA ALA A 7 9.00 10.69 15.31
C ALA A 7 10.20 9.72 15.33
N CYS A 8 10.04 8.50 14.82
CA CYS A 8 11.10 7.49 14.77
C CYS A 8 11.92 7.54 13.47
N GLY A 9 11.51 8.33 12.47
CA GLY A 9 12.21 8.46 11.20
C GLY A 9 11.27 8.61 9.99
N PRO A 10 11.82 8.52 8.77
CA PRO A 10 11.03 8.54 7.54
C PRO A 10 10.06 7.35 7.52
N VAL A 11 8.80 7.62 7.17
CA VAL A 11 7.75 6.59 7.08
C VAL A 11 7.26 6.52 5.65
N ALA A 12 7.16 5.31 5.11
CA ALA A 12 6.48 5.02 3.86
C ALA A 12 5.43 3.93 4.10
N CYS A 13 4.34 4.01 3.33
CA CYS A 13 3.23 3.07 3.39
C CYS A 13 3.05 2.38 2.03
N ALA A 14 2.54 1.15 2.07
CA ALA A 14 2.04 0.44 0.91
C ALA A 14 0.61 0.00 1.20
N TYR A 15 -0.24 0.08 0.18
CA TYR A 15 -1.65 -0.26 0.25
C TYR A 15 -2.00 -1.14 -0.94
N GLU A 16 -2.74 -2.21 -0.71
CA GLU A 16 -3.28 -3.02 -1.80
C GLU A 16 -4.57 -2.38 -2.31
N ALA A 17 -4.66 -2.19 -3.62
CA ALA A 17 -5.86 -1.63 -4.25
C ALA A 17 -7.07 -2.53 -3.97
N GLY A 18 -8.02 -2.00 -3.19
CA GLY A 18 -9.28 -2.65 -2.87
C GLY A 18 -10.46 -2.11 -3.68
N PRO A 19 -11.58 -2.85 -3.73
CA PRO A 19 -12.81 -2.41 -4.42
C PRO A 19 -13.48 -1.21 -3.73
N THR A 20 -13.12 -0.90 -2.48
CA THR A 20 -13.67 0.19 -1.67
C THR A 20 -12.94 1.53 -1.85
N GLY A 21 -12.07 1.64 -2.85
CA GLY A 21 -11.50 2.91 -3.33
C GLY A 21 -10.17 3.33 -2.68
N TYR A 22 -9.74 4.55 -2.98
CA TYR A 22 -8.39 5.05 -2.69
C TYR A 22 -8.33 6.13 -1.60
N ALA A 23 -9.42 6.31 -0.85
CA ALA A 23 -9.53 7.33 0.20
C ALA A 23 -8.41 7.22 1.26
N LEU A 24 -7.99 6.00 1.62
CA LEU A 24 -6.90 5.79 2.57
C LEU A 24 -5.55 6.31 2.03
N GLN A 25 -5.26 6.06 0.76
CA GLN A 25 -4.05 6.58 0.13
C GLN A 25 -4.08 8.12 0.08
N ARG A 26 -5.22 8.72 -0.31
CA ARG A 26 -5.39 10.17 -0.34
C ARG A 26 -5.20 10.80 1.05
N GLN A 27 -5.72 10.18 2.10
CA GLN A 27 -5.53 10.63 3.48
C GLN A 27 -4.06 10.55 3.94
N LEU A 28 -3.34 9.50 3.55
CA LEU A 28 -1.92 9.34 3.89
C LEU A 28 -1.05 10.35 3.14
N GLU A 29 -1.31 10.58 1.85
CA GLU A 29 -0.64 11.61 1.05
C GLU A 29 -0.91 13.01 1.59
N GLY A 30 -2.17 13.33 1.91
CA GLY A 30 -2.54 14.60 2.55
C GLY A 30 -1.88 14.80 3.92
N ALA A 31 -1.54 13.72 4.62
CA ALA A 31 -0.76 13.76 5.85
C ALA A 31 0.76 13.86 5.61
N GLY A 32 1.22 13.95 4.36
CA GLY A 32 2.62 13.99 3.96
C GLY A 32 3.34 12.67 4.24
N ILE A 33 2.70 11.54 3.93
CA ILE A 33 3.26 10.20 4.03
C ILE A 33 3.20 9.56 2.66
N PRO A 34 4.33 9.20 2.05
CA PRO A 34 4.32 8.50 0.78
C PRO A 34 3.59 7.16 0.95
N CYS A 35 2.53 6.97 0.16
CA CYS A 35 1.73 5.76 0.17
C CYS A 35 1.68 5.18 -1.25
N LEU A 36 2.33 4.04 -1.45
CA LEU A 36 2.34 3.33 -2.73
C LEU A 36 1.12 2.40 -2.81
N VAL A 37 0.33 2.52 -3.86
CA VAL A 37 -0.77 1.60 -4.13
C VAL A 37 -0.26 0.49 -5.05
N ALA A 38 -0.54 -0.76 -4.73
CA ALA A 38 -0.21 -1.92 -5.56
C ALA A 38 -1.48 -2.73 -5.83
N THR A 39 -1.64 -3.26 -7.05
CA THR A 39 -2.77 -4.16 -7.35
C THR A 39 -2.40 -5.61 -7.00
N PRO A 40 -3.36 -6.45 -6.58
CA PRO A 40 -3.13 -7.88 -6.32
C PRO A 40 -2.42 -8.59 -7.48
N SER A 41 -2.74 -8.21 -8.72
CA SER A 41 -2.17 -8.80 -9.93
C SER A 41 -0.68 -8.47 -10.14
N LEU A 42 -0.19 -7.38 -9.56
CA LEU A 42 1.20 -6.92 -9.69
C LEU A 42 2.06 -7.28 -8.47
N ILE A 43 1.46 -7.75 -7.38
CA ILE A 43 2.18 -8.22 -6.21
C ILE A 43 2.77 -9.61 -6.52
N PRO A 44 4.09 -9.81 -6.42
CA PRO A 44 4.69 -11.12 -6.66
C PRO A 44 4.13 -12.17 -5.69
N VAL A 45 3.49 -13.23 -6.21
CA VAL A 45 2.96 -14.34 -5.39
C VAL A 45 3.89 -15.54 -5.49
N ARG A 46 4.33 -16.08 -4.34
CA ARG A 46 5.04 -17.37 -4.33
C ARG A 46 4.03 -18.49 -4.60
N CYS A 47 4.38 -19.40 -5.48
CA CYS A 47 3.57 -20.59 -5.72
C CYS A 47 3.45 -21.41 -4.42
N GLY A 48 2.22 -21.70 -3.97
CA GLY A 48 1.95 -22.39 -2.69
C GLY A 48 1.56 -21.50 -1.51
N ASP A 49 1.62 -20.17 -1.68
CA ASP A 49 1.17 -19.21 -0.67
C ASP A 49 -0.38 -19.10 -0.72
N ARG A 50 -1.05 -20.04 -0.05
CA ARG A 50 -2.53 -20.17 -0.03
C ARG A 50 -3.19 -19.60 1.22
N VAL A 51 -2.42 -19.09 2.18
CA VAL A 51 -2.97 -18.50 3.41
C VAL A 51 -3.19 -17.02 3.18
N LYS A 52 -4.41 -16.65 2.79
CA LYS A 52 -4.86 -15.25 2.77
C LYS A 52 -5.14 -14.80 4.20
N SER A 53 -4.26 -13.98 4.75
CA SER A 53 -4.48 -13.30 6.02
C SER A 53 -3.93 -11.89 5.89
N ASP A 54 -4.73 -10.90 6.28
CA ASP A 54 -4.37 -9.47 6.18
C ASP A 54 -3.00 -9.17 6.82
N HIS A 55 -2.61 -9.92 7.86
CA HIS A 55 -1.31 -9.75 8.52
C HIS A 55 -0.13 -10.27 7.67
N CYS A 56 -0.30 -11.40 6.99
CA CYS A 56 0.72 -11.94 6.08
C CYS A 56 0.89 -11.04 4.86
N ASP A 57 -0.23 -10.57 4.29
CA ASP A 57 -0.22 -9.69 3.13
C ASP A 57 0.38 -8.32 3.49
N ALA A 58 0.03 -7.73 4.64
CA ALA A 58 0.63 -6.48 5.12
C ALA A 58 2.15 -6.61 5.33
N ARG A 59 2.61 -7.72 5.91
CA ARG A 59 4.05 -7.97 6.11
C ARG A 59 4.79 -8.09 4.77
N LYS A 60 4.20 -8.81 3.81
CA LYS A 60 4.75 -9.00 2.48
C LYS A 60 4.81 -7.68 1.69
N LEU A 61 3.76 -6.87 1.75
CA LEU A 61 3.75 -5.52 1.19
C LEU A 61 4.87 -4.66 1.78
N ALA A 62 5.07 -4.70 3.11
CA ALA A 62 6.15 -3.96 3.76
C ALA A 62 7.54 -4.43 3.32
N GLU A 63 7.75 -5.74 3.14
CA GLU A 63 9.00 -6.30 2.63
C GLU A 63 9.27 -5.89 1.18
N LEU A 64 8.27 -5.98 0.31
CA LEU A 64 8.37 -5.57 -1.10
C LEU A 64 8.57 -4.07 -1.24
N LEU A 65 7.91 -3.27 -0.40
CA LEU A 65 8.09 -1.82 -0.31
C LEU A 65 9.53 -1.47 0.05
N ARG A 66 10.07 -2.11 1.10
CA ARG A 66 11.46 -1.90 1.53
C ARG A 66 12.46 -2.33 0.46
N ALA A 67 12.15 -3.38 -0.30
CA ALA A 67 12.99 -3.87 -1.39
C ALA A 67 12.86 -3.06 -2.69
N GLY A 68 11.91 -2.12 -2.79
CA GLY A 68 11.63 -1.39 -4.03
C GLY A 68 11.04 -2.27 -5.13
N LEU A 69 10.43 -3.40 -4.77
CA LEU A 69 9.87 -4.40 -5.69
C LEU A 69 8.34 -4.27 -5.86
N LEU A 70 7.72 -3.24 -5.27
CA LEU A 70 6.33 -2.92 -5.54
C LEU A 70 6.22 -2.06 -6.79
N THR A 71 5.36 -2.48 -7.71
CA THR A 71 4.96 -1.65 -8.85
C THR A 71 3.82 -0.74 -8.41
N PRO A 72 4.04 0.59 -8.32
CA PRO A 72 2.95 1.51 -8.04
C PRO A 72 1.92 1.48 -9.15
N VAL A 73 0.65 1.50 -8.75
CA VAL A 73 -0.45 1.94 -9.59
C VAL A 73 -0.88 3.32 -9.13
N HIS A 74 -1.12 4.21 -10.08
CA HIS A 74 -1.76 5.47 -9.76
C HIS A 74 -3.26 5.21 -9.57
N PRO A 75 -3.83 5.56 -8.41
CA PRO A 75 -5.27 5.53 -8.25
C PRO A 75 -5.90 6.55 -9.22
N PRO A 76 -7.01 6.21 -9.91
CA PRO A 76 -7.82 7.21 -10.59
C PRO A 76 -8.18 8.35 -9.64
N THR A 77 -8.19 9.55 -10.17
CA THR A 77 -8.69 10.74 -9.48
C THR A 77 -10.18 10.57 -9.18
N GLU A 78 -10.71 11.31 -8.20
CA GLU A 78 -12.15 11.26 -7.88
C GLU A 78 -13.04 11.64 -9.07
N GLU A 79 -12.49 12.38 -10.04
CA GLU A 79 -13.14 12.74 -11.30
C GLU A 79 -13.13 11.62 -12.35
N GLU A 80 -12.21 10.66 -12.25
CA GLU A 80 -12.13 9.48 -13.13
C GLU A 80 -12.98 8.30 -12.62
N GLU A 81 -13.47 8.35 -11.38
CA GLU A 81 -14.41 7.38 -10.80
C GLU A 81 -15.91 7.73 -11.08
N ALA A 82 -16.18 8.76 -11.89
CA ALA A 82 -17.53 9.29 -12.19
C ALA A 82 -18.21 8.66 -13.42
#